data_AF-A0A0D2NS78-F1
#
_entry.id   AF-A0A0D2NS78-F1
#
_cell.length_a   1.000
_cell.length_b   1.000
_cell.length_c   1.000
_cell.angle_alpha   90.00
_cell.angle_beta   90.00
_cell.angle_gamma   90.00
#
_symmetry.space_group_name_H-M   'P 1'
#
loop_
_entity.id
_entity.type
_entity.pdbx_description
1 polymer ?
#
loop_
_entity_poly.entity_id
_entity_poly.type
_entity_poly.pdbx_seq_one_letter_code
_entity_poly.pdbx_strand_id
1 'polypeptide(L)'
;MWSIGTPLWATIEKSILTPTLYFPSDRKLNGAQTHAVNACLSPEDRHRIVVIQGPPGTGKTTVIAATVTSIIASSAEATVYLVAQSNVAVKNIAEKLASIKFFDFKILVSYGFHFDWHEHLYEDKLSKNLIRSDEFGANPVAVERQLRGFRVILCTLSMLSHDRLGTITRLVPLQTVIFDEASQVEIGDYMPLLVRFRSMLHKLVFIGDDKQHRMPIPIGNFISGHVYENKLKSEHLITDSLCCRFIDVGNGVEESVGHSWKNVAEISTAINIARQLHSQKKSFRIITPYDPQRSFLESALKQAKLPWEDKCFNIDAFQGNEDDYIIISLVRSAKMGFLKETRRVNVMLTRCKMGMAICTSRKFIEGAAAESLVGKLSKFLPGSVWVKNSQIQKGRFALFAPK
;
A
#
# COMPACT_ATOMS: atom_id res chain seq x y z
N MET A 1 -4.44 19.87 -32.64
CA MET A 1 -5.24 20.90 -31.94
C MET A 1 -5.67 20.29 -30.63
N TRP A 2 -5.02 20.66 -29.51
CA TRP A 2 -5.37 20.12 -28.20
C TRP A 2 -6.55 20.93 -27.66
N SER A 3 -7.70 20.30 -27.46
CA SER A 3 -8.81 20.91 -26.72
C SER A 3 -8.70 20.51 -25.25
N ILE A 4 -8.67 21.50 -24.37
CA ILE A 4 -8.84 21.26 -22.93
C ILE A 4 -10.34 21.15 -22.72
N GLY A 5 -10.84 19.92 -22.62
CA GLY A 5 -12.22 19.68 -22.21
C GLY A 5 -12.38 20.13 -20.76
N THR A 6 -13.33 21.03 -20.50
CA THR A 6 -13.78 21.31 -19.14
C THR A 6 -14.30 19.99 -18.57
N PRO A 7 -13.82 19.51 -17.43
CA PRO A 7 -14.26 18.22 -16.96
C PRO A 7 -15.73 18.34 -16.56
N LEU A 8 -16.60 17.64 -17.30
CA LEU A 8 -18.03 17.54 -17.08
C LEU A 8 -18.27 16.70 -15.82
N TRP A 9 -18.10 17.33 -14.66
CA TRP A 9 -18.52 16.76 -13.38
C TRP A 9 -20.04 16.87 -13.34
N ALA A 10 -20.74 15.92 -12.72
CA ALA A 10 -22.17 16.10 -12.51
C ALA A 10 -22.42 17.46 -11.81
N THR A 11 -23.30 18.26 -12.40
CA THR A 11 -23.71 19.52 -11.79
C THR A 11 -24.51 19.16 -10.54
N ILE A 12 -23.97 19.48 -9.36
CA ILE A 12 -24.72 19.30 -8.12
C ILE A 12 -25.83 20.37 -8.15
N GLU A 13 -27.09 19.94 -8.26
CA GLU A 13 -28.20 20.87 -8.05
C GLU A 13 -28.06 21.46 -6.65
N LYS A 14 -28.04 22.80 -6.56
CA LYS A 14 -27.80 23.56 -5.32
C LYS A 14 -28.87 23.35 -4.23
N SER A 15 -29.86 22.48 -4.46
CA SER A 15 -31.01 22.23 -3.60
C SER A 15 -30.77 21.20 -2.49
N ILE A 16 -29.59 20.57 -2.42
CA ILE A 16 -29.31 19.60 -1.36
C ILE A 16 -28.97 20.37 -0.07
N LEU A 17 -29.93 20.33 0.87
CA LEU A 17 -29.84 20.74 2.28
C LEU A 17 -28.39 20.77 2.79
N THR A 18 -27.95 21.89 3.39
CA THR A 18 -26.68 21.94 4.13
C THR A 18 -26.67 20.82 5.17
N PRO A 19 -25.86 19.76 4.98
CA PRO A 19 -25.92 18.60 5.83
C PRO A 19 -25.60 19.02 7.26
N THR A 20 -26.46 18.67 8.21
CA THR A 20 -26.22 18.99 9.62
C THR A 20 -25.30 17.93 10.19
N LEU A 21 -24.27 18.37 10.91
CA LEU A 21 -23.35 17.46 11.58
C LEU A 21 -24.11 16.58 12.58
N TYR A 22 -24.08 15.27 12.34
CA TYR A 22 -24.66 14.24 13.19
C TYR A 22 -23.61 13.15 13.44
N PHE A 23 -23.25 12.98 14.71
CA PHE A 23 -22.31 11.94 15.14
C PHE A 23 -22.87 11.19 16.36
N PRO A 24 -23.40 9.97 16.19
CA PRO A 24 -24.06 9.21 17.25
C PRO A 24 -23.04 8.53 18.19
N SER A 25 -22.34 9.34 18.98
CA SER A 25 -21.33 8.88 19.94
C SER A 25 -21.36 9.73 21.20
N ASP A 26 -21.07 9.10 22.35
CA ASP A 26 -20.94 9.80 23.63
C ASP A 26 -19.76 10.79 23.64
N ARG A 27 -18.77 10.59 22.74
CA ARG A 27 -17.62 11.50 22.60
C ARG A 27 -17.94 12.61 21.61
N LYS A 28 -17.79 13.86 22.05
CA LYS A 28 -17.88 15.04 21.18
C LYS A 28 -16.65 15.17 20.29
N LEU A 29 -16.86 15.63 19.06
CA LEU A 29 -15.78 16.02 18.16
C LEU A 29 -15.09 17.28 18.69
N ASN A 30 -13.76 17.33 18.56
CA ASN A 30 -13.01 18.57 18.85
C ASN A 30 -13.15 19.57 17.70
N GLY A 31 -12.69 20.81 17.88
CA GLY A 31 -12.82 21.88 16.88
C GLY A 31 -12.19 21.53 15.52
N ALA A 32 -11.05 20.84 15.50
CA ALA A 32 -10.36 20.45 14.27
C ALA A 32 -11.14 19.36 13.51
N GLN A 33 -11.65 18.36 14.23
CA GLN A 33 -12.49 17.29 13.68
C GLN A 33 -13.82 17.86 13.16
N THR A 34 -14.47 18.74 13.91
CA THR A 34 -15.69 19.44 13.48
C THR A 34 -15.45 20.26 12.22
N HIS A 35 -14.34 20.99 12.14
CA HIS A 35 -13.97 21.73 10.92
C HIS A 35 -13.78 20.80 9.72
N ALA A 36 -13.07 19.69 9.91
CA ALA A 36 -12.86 18.70 8.85
C ALA A 36 -14.17 18.08 8.35
N VAL A 37 -15.07 17.69 9.28
CA VAL A 37 -16.40 17.17 8.93
C VAL A 37 -17.21 18.22 8.17
N ASN A 38 -17.24 19.47 8.62
CA ASN A 38 -17.97 20.53 7.92
C ASN A 38 -17.44 20.80 6.50
N ALA A 39 -16.12 20.71 6.29
CA ALA A 39 -15.54 20.78 4.95
C ALA A 39 -16.02 19.61 4.06
N CYS A 40 -16.09 18.40 4.61
CA CYS A 40 -16.67 17.25 3.90
C CYS A 40 -18.15 17.45 3.58
N LEU A 41 -18.94 18.04 4.48
CA LEU A 41 -20.38 18.26 4.30
C LEU A 41 -20.72 19.46 3.40
N SER A 42 -19.79 20.38 3.20
CA SER A 42 -20.01 21.59 2.41
C SER A 42 -20.41 21.28 0.96
N PRO A 43 -21.52 21.85 0.43
CA PRO A 43 -21.92 21.69 -0.97
C PRO A 43 -21.13 22.61 -1.93
N GLU A 44 -20.32 23.54 -1.40
CA GLU A 44 -19.56 24.49 -2.22
C GLU A 44 -18.57 23.80 -3.18
N ASP A 45 -18.43 24.36 -4.39
CA ASP A 45 -17.55 23.80 -5.43
C ASP A 45 -16.08 23.66 -4.99
N ARG A 46 -15.58 24.61 -4.18
CA ARG A 46 -14.22 24.55 -3.60
C ARG A 46 -13.99 23.36 -2.67
N HIS A 47 -15.06 22.75 -2.16
CA HIS A 47 -15.02 21.59 -1.26
C HIS A 47 -15.48 20.30 -1.97
N ARG A 48 -15.53 20.28 -3.31
CA ARG A 48 -15.73 19.02 -4.06
C ARG A 48 -14.56 18.06 -3.91
N ILE A 49 -13.35 18.58 -3.71
CA ILE A 49 -12.17 17.81 -3.34
C ILE A 49 -11.70 18.33 -1.98
N VAL A 50 -11.69 17.47 -0.97
CA VAL A 50 -11.25 17.81 0.39
C VAL A 50 -10.05 16.93 0.74
N VAL A 51 -8.98 17.52 1.23
CA VAL A 51 -7.82 16.79 1.74
C VAL A 51 -7.71 17.06 3.24
N ILE A 52 -7.75 16.01 4.04
CA ILE A 52 -7.64 16.06 5.50
C ILE A 52 -6.37 15.34 5.90
N GLN A 53 -5.45 16.09 6.50
CA GLN A 53 -4.26 15.55 7.12
C GLN A 53 -4.48 15.42 8.63
N GLY A 54 -4.30 14.23 9.18
CA GLY A 54 -4.47 13.97 10.61
C GLY A 54 -3.46 12.96 11.14
N PRO A 55 -2.41 13.37 11.88
CA PRO A 55 -1.43 12.44 12.48
C PRO A 55 -2.07 11.23 13.21
N PRO A 56 -1.37 10.11 13.40
CA PRO A 56 -1.84 8.97 14.17
C PRO A 56 -2.37 9.37 15.54
N GLY A 57 -3.47 8.74 15.93
CA GLY A 57 -4.18 9.04 17.17
C GLY A 57 -5.09 10.28 17.11
N THR A 58 -5.10 11.08 16.04
CA THR A 58 -5.95 12.30 15.95
C THR A 58 -7.41 12.02 15.60
N GLY A 59 -7.78 10.75 15.41
CA GLY A 59 -9.17 10.33 15.17
C GLY A 59 -9.64 10.52 13.74
N LYS A 60 -8.78 10.29 12.73
CA LYS A 60 -9.17 10.25 11.30
C LYS A 60 -10.42 9.41 11.06
N THR A 61 -10.46 8.18 11.58
CA THR A 61 -11.62 7.29 11.45
C THR A 61 -12.86 7.82 12.18
N THR A 62 -12.69 8.66 13.21
CA THR A 62 -13.79 9.40 13.84
C THR A 62 -14.36 10.47 12.90
N VAL A 63 -13.49 11.18 12.17
CA VAL A 63 -13.93 12.14 11.12
C VAL A 63 -14.67 11.41 10.00
N ILE A 64 -14.16 10.26 9.54
CA ILE A 64 -14.85 9.42 8.55
C ILE A 64 -16.24 9.04 9.05
N ALA A 65 -16.32 8.47 10.25
CA ALA A 65 -17.58 8.01 10.82
C ALA A 65 -18.60 9.15 10.97
N ALA A 66 -18.17 10.31 11.48
CA ALA A 66 -19.02 11.49 11.62
C ALA A 66 -19.49 12.05 10.28
N THR A 67 -18.61 12.10 9.28
CA THR A 67 -18.98 12.53 7.91
C THR A 67 -20.02 11.59 7.32
N VAL A 68 -19.82 10.27 7.41
CA VAL A 68 -20.76 9.27 6.89
C VAL A 68 -22.12 9.41 7.56
N THR A 69 -22.17 9.41 8.89
CA THR A 69 -23.45 9.50 9.61
C THR A 69 -24.17 10.81 9.33
N SER A 70 -23.43 11.91 9.15
CA SER A 70 -24.01 13.21 8.79
C SER A 70 -24.60 13.22 7.37
N ILE A 71 -23.90 12.66 6.38
CA ILE A 71 -24.39 12.58 4.99
C ILE A 71 -25.65 11.71 4.93
N ILE A 72 -25.61 10.53 5.55
CA ILE A 72 -26.71 9.56 5.53
C ILE A 72 -27.93 10.08 6.28
N ALA A 73 -27.74 10.84 7.36
CA ALA A 73 -28.85 11.47 8.09
C ALA A 73 -29.46 12.67 7.35
N SER A 74 -28.66 13.38 6.54
CA SER A 74 -29.10 14.63 5.89
C SER A 74 -29.73 14.42 4.51
N SER A 75 -29.53 13.27 3.87
CA SER A 75 -30.09 12.95 2.56
C SER A 75 -30.50 11.49 2.50
N ALA A 76 -31.69 11.20 1.98
CA ALA A 76 -32.18 9.85 1.75
C ALA A 76 -31.56 9.19 0.51
N GLU A 77 -31.02 9.99 -0.41
CA GLU A 77 -30.49 9.52 -1.70
C GLU A 77 -28.97 9.49 -1.76
N ALA A 78 -28.30 10.22 -0.87
CA ALA A 78 -26.84 10.31 -0.88
C ALA A 78 -26.21 8.94 -0.60
N THR A 79 -25.21 8.61 -1.41
CA THR A 79 -24.42 7.39 -1.29
C THR A 79 -22.95 7.71 -1.00
N VAL A 80 -22.32 6.86 -0.18
CA VAL A 80 -20.94 7.05 0.28
C VAL A 80 -20.14 5.77 0.08
N TYR A 81 -18.98 5.91 -0.56
CA TYR A 81 -17.97 4.87 -0.66
C TYR A 81 -16.80 5.20 0.25
N LEU A 82 -16.50 4.30 1.18
CA LEU A 82 -15.35 4.35 2.07
C LEU A 82 -14.29 3.40 1.51
N VAL A 83 -13.18 3.98 1.08
CA VAL A 83 -12.18 3.28 0.28
C VAL A 83 -10.85 3.35 1.00
N ALA A 84 -10.12 2.24 1.04
CA ALA A 84 -8.76 2.22 1.56
C ALA A 84 -7.83 1.37 0.67
N GLN A 85 -6.53 1.44 0.89
CA GLN A 85 -5.57 0.64 0.13
C GLN A 85 -5.63 -0.85 0.49
N SER A 86 -5.89 -1.18 1.76
CA SER A 86 -5.84 -2.54 2.30
C SER A 86 -7.16 -2.97 2.93
N ASN A 87 -7.44 -4.28 2.93
CA ASN A 87 -8.61 -4.84 3.62
C ASN A 87 -8.57 -4.61 5.14
N VAL A 88 -7.38 -4.53 5.74
CA VAL A 88 -7.23 -4.21 7.17
C VAL A 88 -7.73 -2.79 7.46
N ALA A 89 -7.35 -1.81 6.64
CA ALA A 89 -7.86 -0.44 6.79
C ALA A 89 -9.38 -0.38 6.57
N VAL A 90 -9.92 -1.11 5.59
CA VAL A 90 -11.37 -1.25 5.40
C VAL A 90 -12.06 -1.81 6.65
N LYS A 91 -11.49 -2.88 7.25
CA LYS A 91 -11.98 -3.47 8.49
C LYS A 91 -11.96 -2.45 9.64
N ASN A 92 -10.88 -1.68 9.81
CA ASN A 92 -10.77 -0.66 10.86
C ASN A 92 -11.86 0.42 10.73
N ILE A 93 -12.19 0.83 9.51
CA ILE A 93 -13.32 1.74 9.25
C ILE A 93 -14.64 1.07 9.65
N ALA A 94 -14.87 -0.18 9.26
CA ALA A 94 -16.06 -0.94 9.59
C ALA A 94 -16.25 -1.12 11.11
N GLU A 95 -15.19 -1.47 11.84
CA GLU A 95 -15.19 -1.59 13.31
C GLU A 95 -15.49 -0.23 13.97
N LYS A 96 -14.96 0.86 13.41
CA LYS A 96 -15.26 2.20 13.92
C LYS A 96 -16.73 2.57 13.74
N LEU A 97 -17.33 2.28 12.58
CA LEU A 97 -18.76 2.47 12.36
C LEU A 97 -19.60 1.60 13.30
N ALA A 98 -19.23 0.33 13.46
CA ALA A 98 -19.89 -0.58 14.39
C ALA A 98 -19.81 -0.10 15.85
N SER A 99 -18.68 0.51 16.26
CA SER A 99 -18.50 1.06 17.62
C SER A 99 -19.47 2.19 17.96
N ILE A 100 -19.99 2.90 16.94
CA ILE A 100 -21.03 3.93 17.09
C ILE A 100 -22.42 3.41 16.71
N LYS A 101 -22.59 2.08 16.69
CA LYS A 101 -23.83 1.38 16.34
C LYS A 101 -24.37 1.69 14.93
N PHE A 102 -23.51 2.13 14.02
CA PHE A 102 -23.85 2.29 12.61
C PHE A 102 -23.54 1.00 11.86
N PHE A 103 -24.56 0.29 11.39
CA PHE A 103 -24.43 -0.99 10.66
C PHE A 103 -25.00 -0.94 9.23
N ASP A 104 -25.49 0.21 8.78
CA ASP A 104 -26.11 0.42 7.47
C ASP A 104 -25.06 0.58 6.36
N PHE A 105 -24.13 -0.38 6.28
CA PHE A 105 -23.11 -0.44 5.25
C PHE A 105 -22.91 -1.87 4.72
N LYS A 106 -22.37 -1.99 3.52
CA LYS A 106 -21.87 -3.26 2.97
C LYS A 106 -20.38 -3.20 2.69
N ILE A 107 -19.68 -4.32 2.83
CA ILE A 107 -18.26 -4.47 2.57
C ILE A 107 -18.09 -5.32 1.30
N LEU A 108 -17.38 -4.81 0.31
CA LEU A 108 -17.05 -5.53 -0.92
C LEU A 108 -15.62 -6.07 -0.83
N VAL A 109 -15.45 -7.38 -1.01
CA VAL A 109 -14.15 -8.05 -0.90
C VAL A 109 -13.90 -8.96 -2.11
N SER A 110 -12.64 -9.06 -2.53
CA SER A 110 -12.26 -9.92 -3.67
C SER A 110 -12.28 -11.39 -3.25
N TYR A 111 -12.87 -12.26 -4.09
CA TYR A 111 -12.90 -13.70 -3.85
C TYR A 111 -11.50 -14.28 -3.61
N GLY A 112 -10.51 -13.90 -4.43
CA GLY A 112 -9.13 -14.38 -4.28
C GLY A 112 -8.50 -14.00 -2.94
N PHE A 113 -8.84 -12.83 -2.40
CA PHE A 113 -8.39 -12.40 -1.07
C PHE A 113 -9.09 -13.15 0.07
N HIS A 114 -10.33 -13.59 -0.13
CA HIS A 114 -11.06 -14.40 0.85
C HIS A 114 -10.54 -15.85 0.93
N PHE A 115 -9.96 -16.37 -0.15
CA PHE A 115 -9.45 -17.75 -0.22
C PHE A 115 -8.05 -17.91 0.43
N ASP A 116 -7.24 -16.83 0.43
CA ASP A 116 -5.85 -16.84 0.89
C ASP A 116 -5.66 -16.39 2.36
N TRP A 117 -6.34 -17.05 3.32
CA TRP A 117 -6.01 -16.96 4.78
C TRP A 117 -6.47 -15.72 5.58
N HIS A 118 -7.57 -15.05 5.22
CA HIS A 118 -8.06 -13.86 5.95
C HIS A 118 -9.52 -13.92 6.45
N GLU A 119 -10.12 -15.11 6.54
CA GLU A 119 -11.48 -15.30 7.10
C GLU A 119 -11.63 -14.65 8.50
N HIS A 120 -10.58 -14.77 9.32
CA HIS A 120 -10.47 -14.16 10.65
C HIS A 120 -10.51 -12.63 10.68
N LEU A 121 -10.28 -11.94 9.55
CA LEU A 121 -10.43 -10.49 9.52
C LEU A 121 -11.90 -10.05 9.63
N TYR A 122 -12.88 -10.93 9.43
CA TYR A 122 -14.30 -10.56 9.47
C TYR A 122 -15.18 -11.52 10.28
N GLU A 123 -14.59 -12.35 11.15
CA GLU A 123 -15.24 -13.42 11.93
C GLU A 123 -16.38 -12.96 12.89
N ASP A 124 -16.61 -11.66 13.03
CA ASP A 124 -17.59 -11.07 13.97
C ASP A 124 -18.90 -10.59 13.30
N LYS A 125 -19.61 -9.65 13.95
CA LYS A 125 -20.84 -8.96 13.51
C LYS A 125 -20.78 -8.36 12.09
N LEU A 126 -19.59 -8.23 11.51
CA LEU A 126 -19.34 -7.65 10.19
C LEU A 126 -19.55 -8.64 9.05
N SER A 127 -19.49 -9.96 9.30
CA SER A 127 -19.66 -11.02 8.29
C SER A 127 -20.96 -10.90 7.49
N LYS A 128 -22.06 -10.49 8.13
CA LYS A 128 -23.39 -10.29 7.50
C LYS A 128 -23.44 -9.13 6.51
N ASN A 129 -22.45 -8.24 6.57
CA ASN A 129 -22.36 -7.07 5.73
C ASN A 129 -21.39 -7.29 4.55
N LEU A 130 -20.72 -8.44 4.48
CA LEU A 130 -19.75 -8.77 3.45
C LEU A 130 -20.45 -9.33 2.20
N ILE A 131 -20.00 -8.86 1.02
CA ILE A 131 -20.40 -9.37 -0.29
C ILE A 131 -19.11 -9.62 -1.07
N ARG A 132 -18.93 -10.84 -1.57
CA ARG A 132 -17.72 -11.21 -2.31
C ARG A 132 -17.85 -10.97 -3.80
N SER A 133 -16.73 -10.75 -4.47
CA SER A 133 -16.70 -10.40 -5.89
C SER A 133 -17.21 -11.52 -6.83
N ASP A 134 -17.18 -12.78 -6.39
CA ASP A 134 -17.81 -13.91 -7.10
C ASP A 134 -19.35 -13.84 -7.08
N GLU A 135 -19.94 -13.21 -6.06
CA GLU A 135 -21.39 -13.04 -5.93
C GLU A 135 -21.95 -11.93 -6.84
N PHE A 136 -21.13 -10.95 -7.25
CA PHE A 136 -21.59 -9.72 -7.94
C PHE A 136 -22.37 -9.96 -9.25
N GLY A 137 -22.16 -11.11 -9.89
CA GLY A 137 -22.78 -11.45 -11.18
C GLY A 137 -23.38 -12.84 -11.26
N ALA A 138 -23.34 -13.64 -10.18
CA ALA A 138 -23.90 -14.99 -10.19
C ALA A 138 -25.44 -14.96 -10.15
N ASN A 139 -26.02 -13.98 -9.46
CA ASN A 139 -27.47 -13.77 -9.41
C ASN A 139 -27.79 -12.29 -9.13
N PRO A 140 -28.11 -11.48 -10.16
CA PRO A 140 -28.40 -10.06 -10.00
C PRO A 140 -29.51 -9.75 -8.99
N VAL A 141 -30.53 -10.60 -8.91
CA VAL A 141 -31.65 -10.45 -7.96
C VAL A 141 -31.19 -10.68 -6.51
N ALA A 142 -30.25 -11.60 -6.30
CA ALA A 142 -29.70 -11.85 -4.97
C ALA A 142 -28.86 -10.65 -4.48
N VAL A 143 -28.01 -10.10 -5.36
CA VAL A 143 -27.21 -8.91 -5.08
C VAL A 143 -28.10 -7.69 -4.82
N GLU A 144 -29.16 -7.51 -5.61
CA GLU A 144 -30.14 -6.44 -5.39
C GLU A 144 -30.81 -6.56 -4.02
N ARG A 145 -31.24 -7.77 -3.63
CA ARG A 145 -31.81 -8.02 -2.29
C ARG A 145 -30.83 -7.73 -1.17
N GLN A 146 -29.55 -8.09 -1.34
CA GLN A 146 -28.51 -7.82 -0.34
C GLN A 146 -28.20 -6.33 -0.18
N LEU A 147 -28.25 -5.56 -1.29
CA LEU A 147 -27.92 -4.13 -1.31
C LEU A 147 -29.12 -3.21 -1.04
N ARG A 148 -30.35 -3.72 -1.14
CA ARG A 148 -31.57 -2.90 -0.99
C ARG A 148 -31.56 -2.14 0.34
N GLY A 149 -31.66 -0.81 0.24
CA GLY A 149 -31.68 0.10 1.39
C GLY A 149 -30.30 0.50 1.93
N PHE A 150 -29.22 -0.16 1.51
CA PHE A 150 -27.86 0.21 1.87
C PHE A 150 -27.33 1.33 0.96
N ARG A 151 -26.72 2.35 1.57
CA ARG A 151 -26.18 3.52 0.86
C ARG A 151 -24.69 3.75 1.11
N VAL A 152 -24.10 2.97 2.01
CA VAL A 152 -22.69 3.04 2.36
C VAL A 152 -22.00 1.76 1.93
N ILE A 153 -20.94 1.90 1.15
CA ILE A 153 -20.10 0.79 0.68
C ILE A 153 -18.68 0.97 1.20
N LEU A 154 -18.09 -0.11 1.72
CA LEU A 154 -16.71 -0.19 2.17
C LEU A 154 -15.95 -1.13 1.23
N CYS A 155 -14.81 -0.72 0.68
CA CYS A 155 -14.01 -1.60 -0.17
C CYS A 155 -12.55 -1.15 -0.30
N THR A 156 -11.69 -2.02 -0.85
CA THR A 156 -10.36 -1.59 -1.27
C THR A 156 -10.43 -0.74 -2.53
N LEU A 157 -9.41 0.10 -2.78
CA LEU A 157 -9.30 0.86 -4.02
C LEU A 157 -9.31 -0.05 -5.26
N SER A 158 -8.61 -1.18 -5.20
CA SER A 158 -8.56 -2.17 -6.27
C SER A 158 -9.94 -2.76 -6.62
N MET A 159 -10.86 -2.84 -5.66
CA MET A 159 -12.23 -3.31 -5.91
C MET A 159 -12.99 -2.42 -6.89
N LEU A 160 -12.67 -1.13 -6.93
CA LEU A 160 -13.35 -0.16 -7.79
C LEU A 160 -13.01 -0.37 -9.28
N SER A 161 -11.93 -1.08 -9.55
CA SER A 161 -11.52 -1.51 -10.89
C SER A 161 -12.15 -2.83 -11.32
N HIS A 162 -12.91 -3.51 -10.47
CA HIS A 162 -13.51 -4.82 -10.80
C HIS A 162 -14.58 -4.68 -11.90
N ASP A 163 -14.56 -5.56 -12.91
CA ASP A 163 -15.42 -5.43 -14.09
C ASP A 163 -16.91 -5.47 -13.74
N ARG A 164 -17.29 -6.39 -12.86
CA ARG A 164 -18.69 -6.61 -12.43
C ARG A 164 -19.20 -5.58 -11.41
N LEU A 165 -18.40 -4.60 -11.02
CA LEU A 165 -18.83 -3.56 -10.07
C LEU A 165 -19.99 -2.72 -10.62
N GLY A 166 -20.18 -2.69 -11.95
CA GLY A 166 -21.31 -2.02 -12.59
C GLY A 166 -22.67 -2.42 -12.04
N THR A 167 -22.86 -3.67 -11.61
CA THR A 167 -24.10 -4.13 -10.96
C THR A 167 -24.32 -3.44 -9.62
N ILE A 168 -23.25 -3.27 -8.84
CA ILE A 168 -23.28 -2.62 -7.53
C ILE A 168 -23.50 -1.11 -7.69
N THR A 169 -22.74 -0.45 -8.57
CA THR A 169 -22.81 1.01 -8.75
C THR A 169 -24.11 1.48 -9.42
N ARG A 170 -24.88 0.59 -10.04
CA ARG A 170 -26.25 0.90 -10.50
C ARG A 170 -27.23 1.02 -9.34
N LEU A 171 -27.06 0.21 -8.30
CA LEU A 171 -27.92 0.17 -7.12
C LEU A 171 -27.49 1.18 -6.06
N VAL A 172 -26.18 1.34 -5.89
CA VAL A 172 -25.55 2.30 -4.98
C VAL A 172 -24.55 3.13 -5.78
N PRO A 173 -24.98 4.22 -6.44
CA PRO A 173 -24.10 5.07 -7.26
C PRO A 173 -22.89 5.60 -6.49
N LEU A 174 -21.77 5.82 -7.16
CA LEU A 174 -20.53 6.24 -6.52
C LEU A 174 -20.44 7.79 -6.49
N GLN A 175 -21.21 8.41 -5.60
CA GLN A 175 -21.37 9.88 -5.51
C GLN A 175 -20.31 10.55 -4.64
N THR A 176 -20.20 10.13 -3.38
CA THR A 176 -19.17 10.61 -2.46
C THR A 176 -18.18 9.49 -2.19
N VAL A 177 -16.90 9.76 -2.37
CA VAL A 177 -15.83 8.81 -2.03
C VAL A 177 -14.94 9.41 -0.97
N ILE A 178 -14.71 8.65 0.11
CA ILE A 178 -13.79 9.00 1.18
C ILE A 178 -12.68 7.95 1.18
N PHE A 179 -11.47 8.38 0.83
CA PHE A 179 -10.27 7.56 0.91
C PHE A 179 -9.66 7.70 2.30
N ASP A 180 -9.56 6.60 3.06
CA ASP A 180 -8.72 6.53 4.26
C ASP A 180 -7.31 6.10 3.87
N GLU A 181 -6.33 6.53 4.66
CA GLU A 181 -4.90 6.31 4.41
C GLU A 181 -4.47 6.71 2.98
N ALA A 182 -5.09 7.77 2.45
CA ALA A 182 -4.90 8.24 1.08
C ALA A 182 -3.43 8.56 0.72
N SER A 183 -2.61 8.88 1.73
CA SER A 183 -1.18 9.14 1.59
C SER A 183 -0.36 7.89 1.23
N GLN A 184 -0.91 6.68 1.40
CA GLN A 184 -0.23 5.42 1.09
C GLN A 184 -0.47 4.94 -0.37
N VAL A 185 -1.38 5.60 -1.09
CA VAL A 185 -1.78 5.25 -2.45
C VAL A 185 -1.09 6.14 -3.48
N GLU A 186 -0.55 5.55 -4.55
CA GLU A 186 0.05 6.33 -5.63
C GLU A 186 -1.02 7.05 -6.45
N ILE A 187 -0.73 8.25 -6.95
CA ILE A 187 -1.72 9.07 -7.65
C ILE A 187 -2.34 8.37 -8.87
N GLY A 188 -1.56 7.49 -9.53
CA GLY A 188 -2.00 6.70 -10.68
C GLY A 188 -3.11 5.72 -10.34
N ASP A 189 -3.15 5.22 -9.11
CA ASP A 189 -4.12 4.20 -8.68
C ASP A 189 -5.54 4.78 -8.53
N TYR A 190 -5.67 6.11 -8.40
CA TYR A 190 -6.97 6.78 -8.40
C TYR A 190 -7.56 6.97 -9.81
N MET A 191 -6.73 6.93 -10.86
CA MET A 191 -7.16 7.25 -12.22
C MET A 191 -8.29 6.35 -12.75
N PRO A 192 -8.27 5.01 -12.55
CA PRO A 192 -9.36 4.15 -12.99
C PRO A 192 -10.72 4.59 -12.44
N LEU A 193 -10.79 4.95 -11.16
CA LEU A 193 -12.00 5.47 -10.53
C LEU A 193 -12.45 6.79 -11.15
N LEU A 194 -11.52 7.74 -11.28
CA LEU A 194 -11.85 9.07 -11.80
C LEU A 194 -12.35 9.01 -13.23
N VAL A 195 -11.75 8.17 -14.08
CA VAL A 195 -12.16 8.02 -15.47
C VAL A 195 -13.49 7.26 -15.58
N ARG A 196 -13.64 6.15 -14.85
CA ARG A 196 -14.83 5.28 -14.93
C ARG A 196 -16.09 5.90 -14.35
N PHE A 197 -15.97 6.64 -13.24
CA PHE A 197 -17.12 7.16 -12.48
C PHE A 197 -17.27 8.68 -12.54
N ARG A 198 -16.57 9.37 -13.47
CA ARG A 198 -16.60 10.84 -13.62
C ARG A 198 -17.99 11.47 -13.61
N SER A 199 -18.99 10.79 -14.19
CA SER A 199 -20.36 11.30 -14.32
C SER A 199 -21.24 11.05 -13.09
N MET A 200 -20.78 10.23 -12.15
CA MET A 200 -21.48 9.94 -10.89
C MET A 200 -20.85 10.67 -9.71
N LEU A 201 -19.56 10.99 -9.80
CA LEU A 201 -18.79 11.62 -8.74
C LEU A 201 -19.24 13.05 -8.47
N HIS A 202 -19.61 13.30 -7.21
CA HIS A 202 -19.95 14.62 -6.67
C HIS A 202 -18.85 15.14 -5.74
N LYS A 203 -18.23 14.25 -4.96
CA LYS A 203 -17.25 14.64 -3.94
C LYS A 203 -16.18 13.57 -3.72
N LEU A 204 -14.95 14.03 -3.56
CA LEU A 204 -13.80 13.22 -3.15
C LEU A 204 -13.21 13.78 -1.86
N VAL A 205 -13.01 12.91 -0.89
CA VAL A 205 -12.36 13.25 0.37
C VAL A 205 -11.14 12.34 0.52
N PHE A 206 -9.96 12.92 0.66
CA PHE A 206 -8.71 12.20 0.89
C PHE A 206 -8.30 12.44 2.34
N ILE A 207 -8.34 11.40 3.15
CA ILE A 207 -7.93 11.44 4.55
C ILE A 207 -6.68 10.60 4.70
N GLY A 208 -5.67 11.16 5.35
CA GLY A 208 -4.42 10.45 5.60
C GLY A 208 -3.55 11.21 6.58
N ASP A 209 -2.34 10.71 6.78
CA ASP A 209 -1.30 11.44 7.49
C ASP A 209 0.00 11.42 6.69
N ASP A 210 0.96 12.16 7.22
CA ASP A 210 2.35 12.05 6.80
C ASP A 210 3.02 10.77 7.33
N LYS A 211 2.34 9.88 8.07
CA LYS A 211 3.01 8.77 8.73
C LYS A 211 3.11 7.54 7.84
N GLN A 212 4.28 6.92 7.83
CA GLN A 212 4.49 5.62 7.23
C GLN A 212 4.62 4.57 8.34
N HIS A 213 3.84 3.50 8.20
CA HIS A 213 3.81 2.37 9.13
C HIS A 213 4.36 1.08 8.53
N ARG A 214 4.77 1.10 7.26
CA ARG A 214 5.26 -0.09 6.56
C ARG A 214 6.72 -0.35 6.92
N MET A 215 7.58 0.62 6.66
CA MET A 215 9.02 0.42 6.75
C MET A 215 9.52 0.61 8.18
N PRO A 216 10.55 -0.16 8.59
CA PRO A 216 11.33 0.15 9.78
C PRO A 216 11.80 1.62 9.81
N ILE A 217 11.83 2.22 11.00
CA ILE A 217 12.12 3.66 11.19
C ILE A 217 13.41 4.11 10.48
N PRO A 218 14.53 3.36 10.53
CA PRO A 218 15.77 3.78 9.85
C PRO A 218 15.60 3.92 8.33
N ILE A 219 14.89 2.98 7.69
CA ILE A 219 14.64 3.00 6.25
C ILE A 219 13.63 4.10 5.92
N GLY A 220 12.54 4.20 6.68
CA GLY A 220 11.51 5.21 6.46
C GLY A 220 12.02 6.64 6.61
N ASN A 221 12.86 6.91 7.62
CA ASN A 221 13.46 8.23 7.82
C ASN A 221 14.43 8.58 6.69
N PHE A 222 15.23 7.61 6.23
CA PHE A 222 16.10 7.81 5.08
C PHE A 222 15.30 8.18 3.83
N ILE A 223 14.29 7.38 3.48
CA ILE A 223 13.44 7.61 2.31
C ILE A 223 12.71 8.95 2.42
N SER A 224 12.19 9.28 3.60
CA SER A 224 11.56 10.57 3.85
C SER A 224 12.47 11.74 3.53
N GLY A 225 13.69 11.74 4.06
CA GLY A 225 14.65 12.83 3.85
C GLY A 225 15.13 12.95 2.41
N HIS A 226 15.29 11.83 1.69
CA HIS A 226 15.92 11.81 0.37
C HIS A 226 14.95 11.83 -0.81
N VAL A 227 13.70 11.42 -0.60
CA VAL A 227 12.69 11.31 -1.67
C VAL A 227 11.49 12.23 -1.40
N TYR A 228 11.14 12.43 -0.14
CA TYR A 228 9.91 13.13 0.26
C TYR A 228 10.16 14.42 1.06
N GLU A 229 11.37 14.99 1.04
CA GLU A 229 11.70 16.26 1.71
C GLU A 229 11.34 16.31 3.20
N ASN A 230 11.52 15.20 3.92
CA ASN A 230 11.13 15.02 5.33
C ASN A 230 9.61 15.12 5.59
N LYS A 231 8.78 15.08 4.55
CA LYS A 231 7.31 15.13 4.67
C LYS A 231 6.70 13.80 5.09
N LEU A 232 7.48 12.72 5.21
CA LEU A 232 7.03 11.40 5.68
C LEU A 232 7.58 11.13 7.09
N LYS A 233 6.74 10.86 8.08
CA LYS A 233 7.15 10.54 9.45
C LYS A 233 7.08 9.03 9.68
N SER A 234 8.19 8.41 10.10
CA SER A 234 8.18 6.98 10.38
C SER A 234 7.57 6.65 11.73
N GLU A 235 6.66 5.68 11.77
CA GLU A 235 6.15 5.07 12.99
C GLU A 235 6.10 3.56 12.83
N HIS A 236 7.07 2.87 13.42
CA HIS A 236 7.22 1.42 13.30
C HIS A 236 7.87 0.85 14.56
N LEU A 237 7.57 -0.42 14.90
CA LEU A 237 8.14 -1.08 16.07
C LEU A 237 9.66 -1.28 15.96
N ILE A 238 10.15 -1.45 14.74
CA ILE A 238 11.58 -1.67 14.46
C ILE A 238 12.28 -0.32 14.29
N THR A 239 13.10 0.01 15.28
CA THR A 239 13.90 1.24 15.34
C THR A 239 15.38 1.01 15.07
N ASP A 240 15.83 -0.25 15.10
CA ASP A 240 17.23 -0.62 14.92
C ASP A 240 17.62 -0.65 13.43
N SER A 241 18.70 0.05 13.08
CA SER A 241 19.34 0.06 11.76
C SER A 241 19.72 -1.33 11.24
N LEU A 242 19.86 -2.32 12.13
CA LEU A 242 20.08 -3.71 11.75
C LEU A 242 18.92 -4.33 10.94
N CYS A 243 17.79 -3.63 10.83
CA CYS A 243 16.69 -3.97 9.92
C CYS A 243 17.10 -3.93 8.43
N CYS A 244 18.15 -3.18 8.08
CA CYS A 244 18.71 -3.13 6.74
C CYS A 244 20.13 -3.67 6.77
N ARG A 245 20.44 -4.62 5.88
CA ARG A 245 21.75 -5.29 5.79
C ARG A 245 22.32 -5.13 4.40
N PHE A 246 23.56 -4.68 4.32
CA PHE A 246 24.34 -4.70 3.08
C PHE A 246 25.25 -5.91 3.10
N ILE A 247 25.07 -6.80 2.12
CA ILE A 247 25.83 -8.05 2.03
C ILE A 247 26.88 -7.89 0.95
N ASP A 248 28.13 -7.72 1.39
CA ASP A 248 29.27 -7.59 0.49
C ASP A 248 29.60 -8.96 -0.11
N VAL A 249 29.30 -9.12 -1.40
CA VAL A 249 29.61 -10.33 -2.17
C VAL A 249 31.07 -10.36 -2.64
N GLY A 250 31.86 -9.33 -2.31
CA GLY A 250 33.28 -9.26 -2.61
C GLY A 250 33.55 -9.22 -4.12
N ASN A 251 34.14 -10.30 -4.64
CA ASN A 251 34.55 -10.42 -6.04
C ASN A 251 33.41 -10.83 -7.00
N GLY A 252 32.14 -10.73 -6.57
CA GLY A 252 31.01 -10.92 -7.48
C GLY A 252 31.00 -9.84 -8.57
N VAL A 253 31.10 -10.23 -9.83
CA VAL A 253 31.12 -9.32 -10.98
C VAL A 253 29.88 -9.52 -11.85
N GLU A 254 29.37 -8.43 -12.41
CA GLU A 254 28.30 -8.47 -13.42
C GLU A 254 28.74 -9.22 -14.69
N GLU A 255 27.92 -10.16 -15.16
CA GLU A 255 28.09 -10.89 -16.42
C GLU A 255 26.99 -10.48 -17.41
N SER A 256 27.34 -10.26 -18.67
CA SER A 256 26.38 -9.92 -19.72
C SER A 256 25.57 -11.15 -20.14
N VAL A 257 24.26 -10.98 -20.30
CA VAL A 257 23.33 -11.97 -20.87
C VAL A 257 22.50 -11.26 -21.93
N GLY A 258 22.88 -11.42 -23.20
CA GLY A 258 22.30 -10.64 -24.30
C GLY A 258 22.54 -9.13 -24.09
N HIS A 259 21.46 -8.37 -23.91
CA HIS A 259 21.50 -6.93 -23.61
C HIS A 259 21.30 -6.59 -22.12
N SER A 260 21.32 -7.59 -21.25
CA SER A 260 21.04 -7.47 -19.82
C SER A 260 22.16 -8.11 -18.98
N TRP A 261 21.97 -8.22 -17.67
CA TRP A 261 23.04 -8.56 -16.73
C TRP A 261 22.60 -9.59 -15.70
N LYS A 262 23.55 -10.41 -15.23
CA LYS A 262 23.40 -11.30 -14.07
C LYS A 262 24.63 -11.22 -13.16
N ASN A 263 24.51 -11.70 -11.94
CA ASN A 263 25.62 -11.83 -11.00
C ASN A 263 25.44 -13.10 -10.16
N VAL A 264 26.26 -14.12 -10.44
CA VAL A 264 26.15 -15.46 -9.84
C VAL A 264 26.49 -15.46 -8.35
N ALA A 265 27.41 -14.60 -7.92
CA ALA A 265 27.77 -14.47 -6.51
C ALA A 265 26.61 -13.88 -5.70
N GLU A 266 25.91 -12.89 -6.25
CA GLU A 266 24.69 -12.36 -5.62
C GLU A 266 23.56 -13.39 -5.58
N ILE A 267 23.37 -14.20 -6.64
CA ILE A 267 22.39 -15.30 -6.65
C ILE A 267 22.68 -16.24 -5.48
N SER A 268 23.91 -16.74 -5.39
CA SER A 268 24.31 -17.69 -4.35
C SER A 268 24.10 -17.12 -2.94
N THR A 269 24.38 -15.83 -2.77
CA THR A 269 24.19 -15.10 -1.51
C THR A 269 22.71 -14.96 -1.15
N ALA A 270 21.88 -14.55 -2.12
CA ALA A 270 20.45 -14.42 -1.94
C ALA A 270 19.79 -15.75 -1.56
N ILE A 271 20.21 -16.87 -2.16
CA ILE A 271 19.72 -18.22 -1.81
C ILE A 271 20.09 -18.61 -0.37
N ASN A 272 21.29 -18.25 0.10
CA ASN A 272 21.68 -18.54 1.49
C ASN A 272 20.84 -17.74 2.49
N ILE A 273 20.55 -16.47 2.17
CA ILE A 273 19.66 -15.63 2.98
C ILE A 273 18.23 -16.18 2.98
N ALA A 274 17.71 -16.53 1.80
CA ALA A 274 16.40 -17.15 1.65
C ALA A 274 16.27 -18.43 2.47
N ARG A 275 17.30 -19.29 2.46
CA ARG A 275 17.35 -20.51 3.28
C ARG A 275 17.27 -20.22 4.77
N GLN A 276 18.00 -19.20 5.24
CA GLN A 276 17.99 -18.78 6.64
C GLN A 276 16.63 -18.20 7.05
N LEU A 277 16.01 -17.37 6.22
CA LEU A 277 14.67 -16.82 6.50
C LEU A 277 13.63 -17.94 6.50
N HIS A 278 13.70 -18.86 5.54
CA HIS A 278 12.81 -20.01 5.47
C HIS A 278 12.93 -20.93 6.70
N SER A 279 14.14 -21.23 7.17
CA SER A 279 14.33 -22.05 8.37
C SER A 279 13.82 -21.36 9.64
N GLN A 280 13.78 -20.03 9.66
CA GLN A 280 13.18 -19.21 10.71
C GLN A 280 11.68 -18.98 10.54
N LYS A 281 11.03 -19.61 9.54
CA LYS A 281 9.62 -19.41 9.18
C LYS A 281 9.26 -17.94 8.91
N LYS A 282 10.20 -17.17 8.37
CA LYS A 282 10.01 -15.77 7.99
C LYS A 282 9.59 -15.68 6.52
N SER A 283 8.53 -14.91 6.26
CA SER A 283 8.11 -14.64 4.87
C SER A 283 9.14 -13.73 4.19
N PHE A 284 9.42 -14.02 2.93
CA PHE A 284 10.36 -13.23 2.14
C PHE A 284 9.99 -13.23 0.66
N ARG A 285 10.43 -12.18 -0.04
CA ARG A 285 10.44 -12.05 -1.50
C ARG A 285 11.80 -11.50 -1.95
N ILE A 286 12.17 -11.79 -3.20
CA ILE A 286 13.43 -11.39 -3.83
C ILE A 286 13.14 -10.41 -4.98
N ILE A 287 13.81 -9.27 -4.96
CA ILE A 287 13.68 -8.22 -5.98
C ILE A 287 15.03 -8.01 -6.67
N THR A 288 15.02 -7.88 -7.99
CA THR A 288 16.21 -7.55 -8.78
C THR A 288 15.85 -6.67 -9.98
N PRO A 289 16.72 -5.74 -10.42
CA PRO A 289 16.42 -4.87 -11.56
C PRO A 289 16.50 -5.56 -12.92
N TYR A 290 17.05 -6.77 -13.03
CA TYR A 290 17.31 -7.44 -14.31
C TYR A 290 16.57 -8.77 -14.44
N ASP A 291 15.77 -8.92 -15.49
CA ASP A 291 14.98 -10.15 -15.74
C ASP A 291 15.79 -11.45 -15.87
N PRO A 292 16.98 -11.46 -16.49
CA PRO A 292 17.82 -12.66 -16.45
C PRO A 292 18.17 -13.04 -15.01
N GLN A 293 18.58 -12.08 -14.17
CA GLN A 293 18.87 -12.33 -12.76
C GLN A 293 17.65 -12.89 -12.03
N ARG A 294 16.45 -12.33 -12.27
CA ARG A 294 15.18 -12.81 -11.69
C ARG A 294 14.96 -14.29 -12.02
N SER A 295 15.09 -14.63 -13.30
CA SER A 295 14.87 -16.00 -13.80
C SER A 295 15.88 -17.00 -13.22
N PHE A 296 17.14 -16.59 -13.07
CA PHE A 296 18.17 -17.41 -12.44
C PHE A 296 17.96 -17.55 -10.92
N LEU A 297 17.52 -16.51 -10.22
CA LEU A 297 17.17 -16.59 -8.79
C LEU A 297 16.02 -17.56 -8.55
N GLU A 298 14.96 -17.49 -9.35
CA GLU A 298 13.81 -18.40 -9.29
C GLU A 298 14.24 -19.86 -9.52
N SER A 299 15.05 -20.09 -10.57
CA SER A 299 15.61 -21.41 -10.85
C SER A 299 16.49 -21.93 -9.71
N ALA A 300 17.29 -21.05 -9.09
CA ALA A 300 18.16 -21.41 -7.98
C ALA A 300 17.38 -21.71 -6.69
N LEU A 301 16.28 -21.01 -6.41
CA LEU A 301 15.37 -21.35 -5.30
C LEU A 301 14.77 -22.75 -5.50
N LYS A 302 14.30 -23.04 -6.71
CA LYS A 302 13.72 -24.35 -7.06
C LYS A 302 14.75 -25.48 -6.90
N GLN A 303 15.98 -25.29 -7.39
CA GLN A 303 17.07 -26.25 -7.22
C GLN A 303 17.44 -26.44 -5.74
N ALA A 304 17.42 -25.37 -4.95
CA ALA A 304 17.68 -25.41 -3.51
C ALA A 304 16.52 -25.98 -2.68
N LYS A 305 15.42 -26.42 -3.31
CA LYS A 305 14.19 -26.90 -2.67
C LYS A 305 13.60 -25.89 -1.68
N LEU A 306 13.69 -24.60 -2.01
CA LEU A 306 13.07 -23.51 -1.27
C LEU A 306 11.76 -23.09 -1.96
N PRO A 307 10.85 -22.40 -1.25
CA PRO A 307 9.72 -21.74 -1.90
C PRO A 307 10.21 -20.85 -3.03
N TRP A 308 9.66 -21.02 -4.23
CA TRP A 308 10.09 -20.33 -5.44
C TRP A 308 8.92 -19.65 -6.18
N GLU A 309 7.72 -20.24 -6.11
CA GLU A 309 6.49 -19.65 -6.65
C GLU A 309 6.18 -18.33 -5.95
N ASP A 310 5.94 -17.28 -6.74
CA ASP A 310 5.64 -15.93 -6.23
C ASP A 310 6.73 -15.33 -5.32
N LYS A 311 8.00 -15.72 -5.53
CA LYS A 311 9.14 -15.25 -4.73
C LYS A 311 10.10 -14.31 -5.44
N CYS A 312 10.25 -14.37 -6.76
CA CYS A 312 11.27 -13.62 -7.49
C CYS A 312 10.67 -12.66 -8.51
N PHE A 313 10.96 -11.37 -8.36
CA PHE A 313 10.37 -10.32 -9.19
C PHE A 313 11.41 -9.35 -9.73
N ASN A 314 11.11 -8.81 -10.91
CA ASN A 314 11.71 -7.58 -11.35
C ASN A 314 10.99 -6.40 -10.67
N ILE A 315 11.58 -5.21 -10.70
CA ILE A 315 11.03 -4.06 -9.97
C ILE A 315 9.67 -3.61 -10.50
N ASP A 316 9.48 -3.68 -11.82
CA ASP A 316 8.25 -3.24 -12.48
C ASP A 316 7.07 -4.16 -12.13
N ALA A 317 7.31 -5.48 -12.05
CA ALA A 317 6.32 -6.48 -11.63
C ALA A 317 6.08 -6.47 -10.11
N PHE A 318 6.95 -5.85 -9.32
CA PHE A 318 6.83 -5.80 -7.86
C PHE A 318 6.11 -4.53 -7.34
N GLN A 319 5.62 -3.67 -8.22
CA GLN A 319 4.87 -2.48 -7.80
C GLN A 319 3.55 -2.89 -7.13
N GLY A 320 3.27 -2.34 -5.93
CA GLY A 320 2.10 -2.69 -5.13
C GLY A 320 2.24 -3.97 -4.29
N ASN A 321 3.30 -4.76 -4.47
CA ASN A 321 3.62 -5.92 -3.65
C ASN A 321 4.51 -5.53 -2.45
N GLU A 322 4.46 -6.30 -1.37
CA GLU A 322 5.25 -6.11 -0.15
C GLU A 322 5.50 -7.46 0.53
N ASP A 323 6.49 -7.53 1.42
CA ASP A 323 6.71 -8.71 2.28
C ASP A 323 7.38 -8.30 3.59
N ASP A 324 7.39 -9.19 4.57
CA ASP A 324 8.11 -8.99 5.83
C ASP A 324 9.59 -8.77 5.58
N TYR A 325 10.22 -9.67 4.83
CA TYR A 325 11.63 -9.57 4.48
C TYR A 325 11.85 -9.47 2.98
N ILE A 326 12.64 -8.48 2.56
CA ILE A 326 12.99 -8.30 1.15
C ILE A 326 14.47 -8.59 0.95
N ILE A 327 14.77 -9.48 0.01
CA ILE A 327 16.14 -9.74 -0.46
C ILE A 327 16.31 -8.99 -1.78
N ILE A 328 17.32 -8.13 -1.87
CA ILE A 328 17.63 -7.39 -3.09
C ILE A 328 18.92 -7.92 -3.68
N SER A 329 18.95 -8.16 -4.99
CA SER A 329 20.17 -8.35 -5.77
C SER A 329 20.33 -7.17 -6.73
N LEU A 330 21.39 -6.38 -6.57
CA LEU A 330 21.63 -5.18 -7.40
C LEU A 330 22.26 -5.51 -8.76
N VAL A 331 22.92 -6.66 -8.87
CA VAL A 331 23.62 -7.20 -10.03
C VAL A 331 24.88 -6.44 -10.42
N ARG A 332 24.75 -5.11 -10.56
CA ARG A 332 25.81 -4.25 -11.07
C ARG A 332 26.96 -4.11 -10.08
N SER A 333 28.17 -4.15 -10.60
CA SER A 333 29.42 -4.00 -9.84
C SER A 333 30.36 -2.93 -10.42
N ALA A 334 30.05 -2.35 -11.59
CA ALA A 334 30.91 -1.37 -12.25
C ALA A 334 30.22 -0.04 -12.59
N LYS A 335 29.09 -0.07 -13.30
CA LYS A 335 28.35 1.14 -13.71
C LYS A 335 27.01 1.19 -12.98
N MET A 336 26.55 2.39 -12.63
CA MET A 336 25.26 2.57 -11.94
C MET A 336 24.09 1.86 -12.63
N GLY A 337 24.07 1.84 -13.97
CA GLY A 337 23.00 1.20 -14.73
C GLY A 337 21.62 1.63 -14.24
N PHE A 338 20.84 0.66 -13.79
CA PHE A 338 19.50 0.84 -13.24
C PHE A 338 19.43 1.78 -12.02
N LEU A 339 20.49 1.87 -11.21
CA LEU A 339 20.51 2.69 -10.00
C LEU A 339 20.38 4.19 -10.26
N LYS A 340 20.42 4.63 -11.52
CA LYS A 340 20.13 6.01 -11.94
C LYS A 340 18.63 6.36 -11.84
N GLU A 341 17.74 5.37 -11.87
CA GLU A 341 16.30 5.58 -11.86
C GLU A 341 15.74 5.67 -10.43
N THR A 342 15.86 6.85 -9.82
CA THR A 342 15.48 7.09 -8.41
C THR A 342 14.07 6.61 -8.06
N ARG A 343 13.09 6.76 -8.97
CA ARG A 343 11.71 6.30 -8.73
C ARG A 343 11.63 4.79 -8.56
N ARG A 344 12.32 4.03 -9.43
CA ARG A 344 12.33 2.57 -9.35
C ARG A 344 13.16 2.05 -8.18
N VAL A 345 14.25 2.74 -7.84
CA VAL A 345 15.04 2.42 -6.64
C VAL A 345 14.24 2.72 -5.37
N ASN A 346 13.47 3.82 -5.33
CA ASN A 346 12.54 4.10 -4.23
C ASN A 346 11.49 2.99 -4.10
N VAL A 347 10.90 2.56 -5.21
CA VAL A 347 10.02 1.38 -5.25
C VAL A 347 10.71 0.19 -4.63
N MET A 348 11.93 -0.16 -5.04
CA MET A 348 12.66 -1.32 -4.51
C MET A 348 12.95 -1.23 -3.00
N LEU A 349 13.34 -0.06 -2.48
CA LEU A 349 13.72 0.14 -1.08
C LEU A 349 12.53 0.24 -0.11
N THR A 350 11.30 0.42 -0.62
CA THR A 350 10.09 0.69 0.18
C THR A 350 9.17 -0.52 0.33
N ARG A 351 9.73 -1.73 0.20
CA ARG A 351 8.96 -2.98 0.06
C ARG A 351 8.98 -3.90 1.28
N CYS A 352 9.87 -3.65 2.23
CA CYS A 352 9.98 -4.47 3.43
C CYS A 352 9.12 -3.92 4.57
N LYS A 353 8.48 -4.82 5.31
CA LYS A 353 7.80 -4.51 6.59
C LYS A 353 8.72 -4.67 7.79
N MET A 354 9.54 -5.73 7.78
CA MET A 354 10.37 -6.12 8.92
C MET A 354 11.86 -5.88 8.66
N GLY A 355 12.37 -6.25 7.49
CA GLY A 355 13.78 -6.04 7.18
C GLY A 355 14.16 -6.29 5.73
N MET A 356 15.35 -5.85 5.36
CA MET A 356 15.86 -5.88 4.00
C MET A 356 17.34 -6.28 3.96
N ALA A 357 17.71 -7.18 3.05
CA ALA A 357 19.08 -7.56 2.79
C ALA A 357 19.46 -7.25 1.34
N ILE A 358 20.47 -6.42 1.13
CA ILE A 358 20.93 -5.93 -0.18
C ILE A 358 22.24 -6.63 -0.53
N CYS A 359 22.18 -7.58 -1.48
CA CYS A 359 23.35 -8.24 -2.04
C CYS A 359 24.00 -7.33 -3.08
N THR A 360 25.26 -6.96 -2.86
CA THR A 360 25.99 -6.02 -3.72
C THR A 360 27.50 -6.08 -3.43
N SER A 361 28.31 -5.39 -4.23
CA SER A 361 29.71 -5.10 -3.89
C SER A 361 29.82 -3.82 -3.05
N ARG A 362 30.57 -3.87 -1.95
CA ARG A 362 30.85 -2.68 -1.13
C ARG A 362 31.61 -1.61 -1.89
N LYS A 363 32.64 -2.02 -2.64
CA LYS A 363 33.45 -1.14 -3.50
C LYS A 363 32.58 -0.40 -4.52
N PHE A 364 31.59 -1.07 -5.10
CA PHE A 364 30.67 -0.46 -6.05
C PHE A 364 29.78 0.60 -5.40
N ILE A 365 29.18 0.27 -4.25
CA ILE A 365 28.29 1.16 -3.50
C ILE A 365 29.01 2.38 -2.94
N GLU A 366 30.22 2.21 -2.41
CA GLU A 366 31.04 3.32 -1.90
C GLU A 366 31.72 4.13 -3.01
N GLY A 367 31.84 3.56 -4.22
CA GLY A 367 32.45 4.19 -5.39
C GLY A 367 31.43 4.61 -6.44
N ALA A 368 31.35 3.86 -7.53
CA ALA A 368 30.59 4.24 -8.73
C ALA A 368 29.08 4.45 -8.49
N ALA A 369 28.51 3.85 -7.44
CA ALA A 369 27.10 4.00 -7.06
C ALA A 369 26.86 4.89 -5.83
N ALA A 370 27.87 5.60 -5.33
CA ALA A 370 27.80 6.38 -4.09
C ALA A 370 26.70 7.44 -4.06
N GLU A 371 26.39 8.03 -5.21
CA GLU A 371 25.36 9.07 -5.36
C GLU A 371 23.97 8.52 -5.70
N SER A 372 23.85 7.21 -5.93
CA SER A 372 22.54 6.57 -6.06
C SER A 372 21.80 6.56 -4.72
N LEU A 373 20.48 6.37 -4.76
CA LEU A 373 19.67 6.28 -3.53
C LEU A 373 20.13 5.12 -2.62
N VAL A 374 20.60 4.00 -3.19
CA VAL A 374 21.17 2.88 -2.43
C VAL A 374 22.53 3.25 -1.81
N GLY A 375 23.38 3.97 -2.55
CA GLY A 375 24.66 4.49 -2.05
C GLY A 375 24.49 5.46 -0.88
N LYS A 376 23.51 6.36 -0.99
CA LYS A 376 23.12 7.28 0.08
C LYS A 376 22.56 6.52 1.29
N LEU A 377 21.77 5.46 1.09
CA LEU A 377 21.28 4.61 2.18
C LEU A 377 22.44 3.93 2.93
N SER A 378 23.43 3.41 2.19
CA SER A 378 24.64 2.81 2.79
C SER A 378 25.43 3.81 3.63
N LYS A 379 25.48 5.09 3.24
CA LYS A 379 26.17 6.14 4.01
C LYS A 379 25.36 6.60 5.22
N PHE A 380 24.04 6.60 5.11
CA PHE A 380 23.12 7.02 6.17
C PHE A 380 23.08 6.03 7.34
N LEU A 381 23.19 4.73 7.06
CA LEU A 381 23.19 3.68 8.07
C LEU A 381 24.57 3.48 8.70
N PRO A 382 24.65 3.01 9.97
CA PRO A 382 25.93 2.75 10.63
C PRO A 382 26.70 1.63 9.93
N GLY A 383 28.03 1.70 9.92
CA GLY A 383 28.88 0.71 9.23
C GLY A 383 28.68 -0.75 9.67
N SER A 384 28.09 -0.99 10.85
CA SER A 384 27.71 -2.31 11.37
C SER A 384 26.63 -3.02 10.54
N VAL A 385 25.97 -2.33 9.61
CA VAL A 385 25.01 -2.96 8.68
C VAL A 385 25.67 -3.79 7.58
N TRP A 386 26.97 -3.57 7.34
CA TRP A 386 27.74 -4.33 6.35
C TRP A 386 28.16 -5.69 6.89
N VAL A 387 27.86 -6.73 6.13
CA VAL A 387 28.17 -8.12 6.46
C VAL A 387 28.90 -8.74 5.27
N LYS A 388 29.99 -9.47 5.53
CA LYS A 388 30.68 -10.22 4.47
C LYS A 388 29.90 -11.49 4.14
N ASN A 389 29.79 -11.84 2.86
CA ASN A 389 29.12 -13.08 2.43
C ASN A 389 29.63 -14.34 3.16
N SER A 390 30.93 -14.40 3.49
CA SER A 390 31.53 -15.51 4.24
C SER A 390 30.96 -15.71 5.66
N GLN A 391 30.37 -14.67 6.25
CA GLN A 391 29.70 -14.75 7.55
C GLN A 391 28.31 -15.38 7.44
N ILE A 392 27.62 -15.20 6.30
CA ILE A 392 26.31 -15.81 6.03
C ILE A 392 26.47 -17.30 5.71
N GLN A 393 27.47 -17.67 4.90
CA GLN A 393 27.71 -19.05 4.48
C GLN A 393 27.94 -20.02 5.65
N LYS A 394 28.40 -19.53 6.81
CA LYS A 394 28.61 -20.35 8.01
C LYS A 394 27.34 -20.61 8.83
N GLY A 395 26.19 -20.06 8.44
CA GLY A 395 24.89 -20.27 9.12
C GLY A 395 24.80 -19.76 10.56
N ARG A 396 25.85 -19.09 11.08
CA ARG A 396 25.97 -18.62 12.47
C ARG A 396 25.72 -17.12 12.65
N PHE A 397 25.45 -16.40 11.56
CA PHE A 397 25.18 -14.97 11.63
C PHE A 397 23.68 -14.71 11.65
N ALA A 398 23.14 -14.17 12.74
CA ALA A 398 21.75 -13.73 12.78
C ALA A 398 21.60 -12.49 11.90
N LEU A 399 20.98 -12.65 10.72
CA LEU A 399 20.92 -11.60 9.72
C LEU A 399 20.15 -10.38 10.21
N PHE A 400 19.04 -10.60 10.90
CA PHE A 400 18.23 -9.57 11.55
C PHE A 400 18.15 -9.88 13.04
N ALA A 401 18.05 -8.84 13.87
CA ALA A 401 17.89 -9.00 15.32
C ALA A 401 16.66 -9.90 15.64
N PRO A 402 16.72 -10.72 16.70
CA PRO A 402 15.53 -11.39 17.21
C PRO A 402 14.49 -10.35 17.67
N LYS A 403 13.21 -10.70 17.57
CA LYS A 403 12.11 -9.90 18.11
C LYS A 403 12.21 -9.78 19.63
#